data_AF-A0A2X1MWU6-F1
#
_entry.id   AF-A0A2X1MWU6-F1
#
_cell.length_a   1.000
_cell.length_b   1.000
_cell.length_c   1.000
_cell.angle_alpha   90.00
_cell.angle_beta   90.00
_cell.angle_gamma   90.00
#
_symmetry.space_group_name_H-M   'P 1'
#
loop_
_entity.id
_entity.type
_entity.pdbx_description
1 polymer ?
#
loop_
_entity_poly.entity_id
_entity_poly.type
_entity_poly.pdbx_seq_one_letter_code
_entity_poly.pdbx_strand_id
1 'polypeptide(L)'
;MGAYSPAPVVTDDVHQRTMERIIWPTVKGMAAEGNTYTGFLYAGLMIDKQGNPKVIEFNCRFGDPETQPIMLRMKSDLVELCLAACESKLTRKRPSGMNALLSAW
;
A
#
# COMPACT_ATOMS: atom_id res chain seq x y z
N MET A 1 16.96 -11.22 -6.26
CA MET A 1 15.57 -11.70 -5.97
C MET A 1 14.64 -11.05 -6.98
N GLY A 2 13.52 -11.67 -7.34
CA GLY A 2 12.52 -11.11 -8.27
C GLY A 2 11.14 -11.05 -7.61
N ALA A 3 10.22 -10.24 -8.15
CA ALA A 3 8.86 -10.08 -7.64
C ALA A 3 7.82 -10.25 -8.77
N TYR A 4 6.57 -10.52 -8.39
CA TYR A 4 5.43 -10.63 -9.30
C TYR A 4 4.18 -10.00 -8.68
N SER A 5 3.23 -9.62 -9.52
CA SER A 5 2.00 -8.94 -9.10
C SER A 5 0.82 -9.38 -9.98
N PRO A 6 -0.36 -9.70 -9.42
CA PRO A 6 -0.70 -9.67 -8.00
C PRO A 6 -0.17 -10.92 -7.27
N ALA A 7 -0.05 -10.84 -5.94
CA ALA A 7 0.33 -12.00 -5.11
C ALA A 7 -0.92 -12.77 -4.67
N PRO A 8 -1.14 -14.04 -5.09
CA PRO A 8 -2.33 -14.83 -4.78
C PRO A 8 -2.57 -15.06 -3.28
N VAL A 9 -1.53 -14.95 -2.45
CA VAL A 9 -1.64 -15.05 -0.98
C VAL A 9 -2.46 -13.90 -0.38
N VAL A 10 -2.56 -12.76 -1.08
CA VAL A 10 -3.35 -11.60 -0.66
C VAL A 10 -4.76 -11.75 -1.24
N THR A 11 -5.57 -12.59 -0.60
CA THR A 11 -7.01 -12.68 -0.88
C THR A 11 -7.74 -11.41 -0.43
N ASP A 12 -9.01 -11.25 -0.81
CA ASP A 12 -9.81 -10.09 -0.40
C ASP A 12 -9.94 -9.98 1.14
N ASP A 13 -10.07 -11.11 1.85
CA ASP A 13 -10.11 -11.15 3.32
C ASP A 13 -8.75 -10.76 3.95
N VAL A 14 -7.63 -11.26 3.40
CA VAL A 14 -6.28 -10.87 3.85
C VAL A 14 -6.04 -9.39 3.60
N HIS A 15 -6.46 -8.89 2.44
CA HIS A 15 -6.39 -7.48 2.09
C HIS A 15 -7.20 -6.62 3.07
N GLN A 16 -8.46 -6.98 3.34
CA GLN A 16 -9.32 -6.26 4.28
C GLN A 16 -8.71 -6.23 5.69
N ARG A 17 -8.28 -7.38 6.21
CA ARG A 17 -7.61 -7.45 7.53
C ARG A 17 -6.35 -6.59 7.58
N THR A 18 -5.58 -6.56 6.51
CA THR A 18 -4.38 -5.73 6.42
C THR A 18 -4.73 -4.25 6.47
N MET A 19 -5.75 -3.83 5.72
CA MET A 19 -6.20 -2.44 5.74
C MET A 19 -6.71 -2.03 7.13
N GLU A 20 -7.56 -2.84 7.74
CA GLU A 20 -8.20 -2.54 9.03
C GLU A 20 -7.24 -2.58 10.22
N ARG A 21 -6.30 -3.53 10.24
CA ARG A 21 -5.46 -3.80 11.42
C ARG A 21 -4.06 -3.20 11.35
N ILE A 22 -3.58 -2.87 10.14
CA ILE A 22 -2.21 -2.39 9.95
C ILE A 22 -2.24 -1.00 9.31
N ILE A 23 -2.72 -0.91 8.08
CA ILE A 23 -2.57 0.31 7.28
C ILE A 23 -3.32 1.50 7.88
N TRP A 24 -4.63 1.37 8.12
CA TRP A 24 -5.42 2.47 8.67
C TRP A 24 -4.98 2.89 10.06
N PRO A 25 -4.71 1.96 11.01
CA PRO A 25 -4.14 2.32 12.30
C PRO A 25 -2.79 3.04 12.20
N THR A 26 -1.90 2.61 11.32
CA THR A 26 -0.58 3.24 11.15
C THR A 26 -0.71 4.70 10.66
N VAL A 27 -1.47 4.96 9.60
CA VAL A 27 -1.61 6.34 9.09
C VAL A 27 -2.39 7.25 10.05
N LYS A 28 -3.43 6.72 10.71
CA LYS A 28 -4.20 7.46 11.71
C LYS A 28 -3.39 7.75 12.97
N GLY A 29 -2.56 6.81 13.42
CA GLY A 29 -1.67 6.98 14.57
C GLY A 29 -0.65 8.09 14.32
N MET A 30 0.04 8.05 13.17
CA MET A 30 0.98 9.09 12.76
C MET A 30 0.31 10.48 12.69
N ALA A 31 -0.90 10.56 12.14
CA ALA A 31 -1.67 11.81 12.12
C ALA A 31 -2.08 12.29 13.53
N ALA A 32 -2.47 11.37 14.43
CA ALA A 32 -2.83 11.69 15.82
C ALA A 32 -1.63 12.20 16.64
N GLU A 33 -0.41 11.75 16.29
CA GLU A 33 0.85 12.24 16.86
C GLU A 33 1.33 13.56 16.23
N GLY A 34 0.58 14.14 15.30
CA GLY A 34 0.94 15.38 14.60
C GLY A 34 1.96 15.19 13.46
N ASN A 35 2.29 13.94 13.12
CA ASN A 35 3.28 13.59 12.10
C ASN A 35 2.61 12.93 10.89
N THR A 36 1.67 13.63 10.24
CA THR A 36 0.92 13.10 9.08
C THR A 36 1.87 12.57 8.00
N TYR A 37 1.75 11.29 7.69
CA TYR A 37 2.59 10.64 6.69
C TYR A 37 2.05 10.90 5.27
N THR A 38 2.92 11.35 4.37
CA THR A 38 2.60 11.53 2.95
C THR A 38 3.71 10.91 2.11
N GLY A 39 3.35 9.95 1.26
CA GLY A 39 4.30 9.23 0.40
C GLY A 39 3.97 7.75 0.30
N PHE A 40 4.89 6.98 -0.27
CA PHE A 40 4.72 5.53 -0.38
C PHE A 40 5.01 4.83 0.94
N LEU A 41 3.97 4.32 1.59
CA LEU A 41 4.11 3.43 2.74
C LEU A 41 4.25 1.98 2.27
N TYR A 42 5.47 1.46 2.32
CA TYR A 42 5.72 0.04 2.08
C TYR A 42 5.58 -0.74 3.38
N ALA A 43 4.64 -1.70 3.42
CA ALA A 43 4.46 -2.60 4.55
C ALA A 43 4.93 -4.01 4.18
N GLY A 44 6.06 -4.44 4.75
CA GLY A 44 6.52 -5.81 4.64
C GLY A 44 5.70 -6.71 5.56
N LEU A 45 4.95 -7.66 4.99
CA LEU A 45 4.02 -8.50 5.75
C LEU A 45 4.40 -9.97 5.68
N MET A 46 4.21 -10.65 6.81
CA MET A 46 4.13 -12.10 6.88
C MET A 46 2.67 -12.50 7.06
N ILE A 47 2.15 -13.36 6.18
CA ILE A 47 0.79 -13.90 6.27
C ILE A 47 0.87 -15.32 6.82
N ASP A 48 0.19 -15.58 7.94
CA ASP A 48 0.16 -16.93 8.52
C ASP A 48 -0.81 -17.87 7.77
N LYS A 49 -0.86 -19.13 8.20
CA LYS A 49 -1.73 -20.16 7.58
C LYS A 49 -3.23 -19.86 7.70
N GLN A 50 -3.62 -18.96 8.60
CA GLN A 50 -5.00 -18.54 8.83
C GLN A 50 -5.33 -17.21 8.12
N GLY A 51 -4.38 -16.67 7.34
CA GLY A 51 -4.55 -15.39 6.64
C GLY A 51 -4.39 -14.17 7.54
N ASN A 52 -3.80 -14.29 8.73
CA ASN A 52 -3.54 -13.11 9.57
C ASN A 52 -2.24 -12.43 9.12
N PRO A 53 -2.29 -11.12 8.80
CA PRO A 53 -1.10 -10.36 8.47
C PRO A 53 -0.37 -9.93 9.75
N LYS A 54 0.96 -10.02 9.73
CA LYS A 54 1.85 -9.43 10.73
C LYS A 54 2.88 -8.54 10.04
N VAL A 55 3.13 -7.36 10.60
CA VAL A 55 4.16 -6.44 10.12
C VAL A 55 5.53 -7.00 10.45
N ILE A 56 6.38 -7.13 9.43
CA ILE A 56 7.81 -7.35 9.58
C ILE A 56 8.48 -5.98 9.78
N GLU A 57 8.22 -5.07 8.84
CA GLU A 57 8.78 -3.72 8.84
C GLU A 57 7.95 -2.77 7.97
N PHE A 58 8.22 -1.47 8.12
CA PHE A 58 7.78 -0.43 7.19
C PHE A 58 8.98 0.19 6.50
N ASN A 59 8.80 0.58 5.23
CA ASN A 59 9.74 1.41 4.50
C ASN A 59 9.02 2.62 3.88
N CYS A 60 9.75 3.71 3.64
CA CYS A 60 9.18 5.00 3.22
C CYS A 60 9.34 5.29 1.72
N ARG A 61 9.59 4.25 0.93
CA ARG A 61 9.71 4.34 -0.53
C ARG A 61 9.09 3.11 -1.17
N PHE A 62 9.01 3.15 -2.49
CA PHE A 62 8.79 1.98 -3.33
C PHE A 62 9.71 0.82 -2.96
N GLY A 63 9.13 -0.38 -2.88
CA GLY A 63 9.87 -1.64 -2.78
C GLY A 63 10.64 -1.92 -4.08
N ASP A 64 11.77 -2.60 -3.97
CA ASP A 64 12.57 -3.06 -5.10
C ASP A 64 12.95 -4.52 -4.83
N PRO A 65 12.48 -5.48 -5.65
CA PRO A 65 11.95 -5.33 -7.02
C PRO A 65 10.41 -5.34 -7.17
N GLU A 66 9.65 -5.04 -6.12
CA GLU A 66 8.18 -5.13 -6.15
C GLU A 66 7.52 -4.08 -7.05
N THR A 67 8.14 -2.91 -7.19
CA THR A 67 7.54 -1.78 -7.92
C THR A 67 7.44 -2.04 -9.41
N GLN A 68 8.41 -2.73 -10.00
CA GLN A 68 8.50 -3.01 -11.43
C GLN A 68 7.24 -3.75 -11.95
N PRO A 69 6.83 -4.91 -11.40
CA PRO A 69 5.60 -5.60 -11.85
C PRO A 69 4.31 -4.87 -11.45
N ILE A 70 4.32 -4.04 -10.40
CA ILE A 70 3.15 -3.22 -10.03
C ILE A 70 2.92 -2.11 -11.05
N MET A 71 3.97 -1.39 -11.43
CA MET A 71 3.90 -0.29 -12.39
C MET A 71 3.51 -0.78 -13.78
N LEU A 72 3.96 -1.97 -14.19
CA LEU A 72 3.55 -2.58 -15.46
C LEU A 72 2.05 -2.89 -15.56
N ARG A 73 1.34 -2.97 -14.42
CA ARG A 73 -0.11 -3.24 -14.35
C ARG A 73 -0.94 -1.97 -14.13
N MET A 74 -0.31 -0.86 -13.79
CA MET A 74 -0.99 0.40 -13.51
C MET A 74 -1.65 0.93 -14.78
N LYS A 75 -2.95 1.24 -14.69
CA LYS A 75 -3.70 1.87 -15.80
C LYS A 75 -3.92 3.37 -15.58
N SER A 76 -3.69 3.84 -14.36
CA SER A 76 -3.81 5.25 -13.97
C SER A 76 -2.52 6.03 -14.28
N ASP A 77 -2.64 7.35 -14.37
CA ASP A 77 -1.50 8.25 -14.48
C ASP A 77 -0.80 8.39 -13.12
N LEU A 78 0.44 7.91 -13.02
CA LEU A 78 1.25 7.99 -11.80
C LEU A 78 1.54 9.44 -11.39
N VAL A 79 1.80 10.33 -12.35
CA VAL A 79 2.10 11.74 -12.09
C VAL A 79 0.88 12.41 -11.48
N GLU A 80 -0.31 12.16 -12.03
CA GLU A 80 -1.57 12.68 -11.50
C GLU A 80 -1.82 12.20 -10.06
N LEU A 81 -1.57 10.92 -9.77
CA LEU A 81 -1.72 10.37 -8.42
C LEU A 81 -0.73 10.99 -7.44
N CYS A 82 0.54 11.13 -7.82
CA CYS A 82 1.56 11.77 -6.98
C CYS A 82 1.23 13.24 -6.71
N LEU A 83 0.77 14.00 -7.72
CA LEU A 83 0.32 15.38 -7.54
C LEU A 83 -0.86 15.46 -6.58
N ALA A 84 -1.86 14.58 -6.73
CA ALA A 84 -3.00 14.52 -5.83
C ALA A 84 -2.60 14.15 -4.39
N ALA A 85 -1.57 13.32 -4.20
CA ALA A 85 -1.01 13.00 -2.88
C ALA A 85 -0.35 14.22 -2.23
N CYS A 86 0.51 14.93 -2.96
CA CYS A 86 1.17 16.15 -2.49
C CYS A 86 0.18 17.27 -2.13
N GLU A 87 -0.98 17.30 -2.79
CA GLU A 87 -2.05 18.28 -2.54
C GLU A 87 -3.09 17.81 -1.49
N SER A 88 -2.91 16.65 -0.85
CA SER A 88 -3.90 16.05 0.06
C SER A 88 -5.28 15.85 -0.58
N LYS A 89 -5.32 15.60 -1.89
CA LYS A 89 -6.54 15.36 -2.69
C LYS A 89 -6.65 13.94 -3.22
N LEU A 90 -5.76 13.04 -2.79
CA LEU A 90 -5.70 11.68 -3.31
C LEU A 90 -7.02 10.89 -3.11
N THR A 91 -7.79 11.18 -2.06
CA THR A 91 -9.14 10.61 -1.83
C THR A 91 -10.13 10.87 -2.98
N ARG A 92 -9.90 11.90 -3.81
CA ARG A 92 -10.71 12.23 -4.98
C ARG A 92 -10.33 11.42 -6.22
N LYS A 93 -9.25 10.62 -6.14
CA LYS A 93 -8.75 9.77 -7.22
C LYS A 93 -8.83 8.31 -6.78
N ARG A 94 -9.32 7.45 -7.66
CA ARG A 94 -9.26 5.99 -7.47
C ARG A 94 -8.24 5.42 -8.46
N PRO A 95 -7.07 4.95 -8.01
CA PRO A 95 -6.15 4.21 -8.86
C PRO A 95 -6.84 2.99 -9.47
N SER A 96 -6.50 2.66 -10.71
CA SER A 96 -7.02 1.50 -11.43
C SER A 96 -5.90 0.59 -11.92
N GLY A 97 -6.16 -0.72 -11.92
CA GLY A 97 -5.17 -1.75 -12.31
C GLY A 97 -4.21 -2.17 -11.21
N MET A 98 -4.29 -1.59 -10.01
CA MET A 98 -3.50 -1.97 -8.83
C MET A 98 -4.36 -2.78 -7.86
N ASN A 99 -4.18 -4.10 -7.82
CA ASN A 99 -4.66 -4.93 -6.71
C ASN A 99 -3.45 -5.47 -5.95
N ALA A 100 -3.15 -4.85 -4.81
CA ALA A 100 -2.46 -5.34 -3.62
C ALA A 100 -1.68 -4.19 -2.92
N LEU A 101 -2.03 -3.95 -1.65
CA LEU A 101 -1.18 -3.42 -0.58
C LEU A 101 -0.61 -1.99 -0.65
N LEU A 102 -0.66 -1.31 -1.79
CA LEU A 102 -0.21 0.08 -1.92
C LEU A 102 -1.35 1.10 -1.80
N SER A 103 -2.54 0.74 -1.32
CA SER A 103 -3.66 1.67 -1.11
C SER A 103 -3.69 2.26 0.31
N ALA A 104 -2.57 2.23 1.01
CA ALA A 104 -2.36 2.95 2.25
C ALA A 104 -2.21 4.45 1.99
N TRP A 105 -3.32 5.18 1.91
CA TRP A 105 -3.33 6.64 1.74
C TRP A 105 -4.41 7.29 2.58
#